data_AF-A0A9Q3BGS8-F1
#
_entry.id   AF-A0A9Q3BGS8-F1
#
_cell.length_a   1.000
_cell.length_b   1.000
_cell.length_c   1.000
_cell.angle_alpha   90.00
_cell.angle_beta   90.00
_cell.angle_gamma   90.00
#
_symmetry.space_group_name_H-M   'P 1'
#
loop_
_entity.id
_entity.type
_entity.pdbx_description
1 polymer ?
#
loop_
_entity_poly.entity_id
_entity_poly.type
_entity_poly.pdbx_seq_one_letter_code
_entity_poly.pdbx_strand_id
1 'polypeptide(L)'
;MLKTKDQHLCLNIYRTLSALQGRKELTLYWCPGHSNVLKIKEVDKLAKQEADSHPASIQDSLPQRLSRVCQNTKQKALGQNQIVEPTKRYPFKTDPGSMHEVRATWDRGIVNLLFQLRSGNVPLNMYLFRIKRSAIPLCQYCKRPETVAHFLVFSPNYRQQKTKMH
;
A
#
# COMPACT_ATOMS: atom_id res chain seq x y z
N MET A 1 11.37 -23.19 19.26
CA MET A 1 10.94 -24.13 18.20
C MET A 1 10.13 -23.35 17.17
N LEU A 2 10.78 -22.89 16.11
CA LEU A 2 10.22 -21.99 15.09
C LEU A 2 9.34 -22.80 14.11
N LYS A 3 8.02 -22.79 14.28
CA LYS A 3 7.10 -23.18 13.21
C LYS A 3 7.11 -22.05 12.17
N THR A 4 7.99 -22.12 11.18
CA THR A 4 8.01 -21.16 10.08
C THR A 4 6.80 -21.40 9.19
N LYS A 5 6.15 -20.31 8.76
CA LYS A 5 5.07 -20.35 7.77
C LYS A 5 5.56 -21.12 6.53
N ASP A 6 4.68 -21.90 5.91
CA ASP A 6 4.90 -22.63 4.66
C ASP A 6 5.76 -23.92 4.69
N GLN A 7 6.21 -24.43 5.85
CA GLN A 7 6.96 -25.71 5.93
C GLN A 7 6.25 -26.91 5.26
N HIS A 8 4.93 -26.97 5.37
CA HIS A 8 4.12 -28.04 4.76
C HIS A 8 4.19 -28.04 3.22
N LEU A 9 4.31 -26.87 2.59
CA LEU A 9 4.46 -26.76 1.13
C LEU A 9 5.81 -27.30 0.69
N CYS A 10 6.89 -26.96 1.39
CA CYS A 10 8.22 -27.49 1.12
C CYS A 10 8.26 -29.01 1.23
N LEU A 11 7.63 -29.58 2.28
CA LEU A 11 7.54 -31.03 2.46
C LEU A 11 6.72 -31.71 1.36
N ASN A 12 5.60 -31.12 0.94
CA ASN A 12 4.79 -31.65 -0.16
C ASN A 12 5.56 -31.61 -1.48
N ILE A 13 6.24 -30.51 -1.79
CA ILE A 13 7.09 -30.39 -2.99
C ILE A 13 8.17 -31.48 -2.97
N TYR A 14 8.88 -31.63 -1.84
CA TYR A 14 9.93 -32.64 -1.69
C TYR A 14 9.39 -34.05 -1.92
N ARG A 15 8.29 -34.44 -1.26
CA ARG A 15 7.67 -35.77 -1.42
C ARG A 15 7.27 -36.05 -2.86
N THR A 16 6.65 -35.08 -3.54
CA THR A 16 6.25 -35.22 -4.94
C THR A 16 7.46 -35.38 -5.85
N LEU A 17 8.52 -34.60 -5.64
CA LEU A 17 9.75 -34.70 -6.41
C LEU A 17 10.47 -36.04 -6.18
N SER A 18 10.53 -36.51 -4.94
CA SER A 18 11.10 -37.84 -4.61
C SER A 18 10.32 -38.98 -5.27
N ALA A 19 9.00 -38.89 -5.35
CA ALA A 19 8.17 -39.88 -6.06
C ALA A 19 8.39 -39.87 -7.59
N LEU A 20 8.84 -38.74 -8.15
CA LEU A 20 9.16 -38.60 -9.58
C LEU A 20 10.59 -39.01 -9.92
N GLN A 21 11.49 -39.10 -8.94
CA GLN A 21 12.94 -39.26 -9.09
C GLN A 21 13.41 -40.61 -9.65
N GLY A 22 12.50 -41.50 -10.08
CA GLY A 22 12.81 -42.72 -10.83
C GLY A 22 12.26 -42.74 -12.26
N ARG A 23 11.56 -41.69 -12.71
CA ARG A 23 10.87 -41.67 -14.01
C ARG A 23 11.51 -40.76 -15.04
N LYS A 24 12.21 -39.69 -14.61
CA LYS A 24 12.97 -38.74 -15.44
C LYS A 24 14.08 -38.07 -14.61
N GLU A 25 15.15 -37.66 -15.26
CA GLU A 25 16.19 -36.83 -14.65
C GLU A 25 15.63 -35.41 -14.43
N LEU A 26 15.68 -34.93 -13.18
CA LEU A 26 15.12 -33.64 -12.75
C LEU A 26 16.23 -32.79 -12.13
N THR A 27 16.48 -31.62 -12.73
CA THR A 27 17.42 -30.62 -12.21
C THR A 27 16.66 -29.38 -11.74
N LEU A 28 16.85 -29.01 -10.48
CA LEU A 28 16.21 -27.84 -9.87
C LEU A 28 17.17 -26.65 -9.89
N TYR A 29 16.71 -25.52 -10.42
CA TYR A 29 17.43 -24.25 -10.35
C TYR A 29 16.65 -23.27 -9.48
N TRP A 30 17.34 -22.63 -8.54
CA TRP A 30 16.76 -21.52 -7.80
C TRP A 30 16.75 -20.27 -8.68
N CYS A 31 15.66 -19.50 -8.63
CA CYS A 31 15.57 -18.23 -9.34
C CYS A 31 15.05 -17.09 -8.44
N PRO A 32 15.64 -15.88 -8.49
CA PRO A 32 15.18 -14.76 -7.69
C PRO A 32 13.81 -14.26 -8.18
N GLY A 33 12.88 -14.03 -7.24
CA GLY A 33 11.49 -13.65 -7.57
C GLY A 33 11.32 -12.28 -8.23
N HIS A 34 12.32 -11.38 -8.13
CA HIS A 34 12.30 -10.05 -8.75
C HIS A 34 13.12 -9.97 -10.04
N SER A 35 13.68 -11.07 -10.51
CA SER A 35 14.45 -11.05 -11.76
C SER A 35 13.54 -10.80 -12.94
N ASN A 36 13.92 -9.86 -13.82
CA ASN A 36 13.22 -9.55 -15.07
C ASN A 36 13.38 -10.64 -16.15
N VAL A 37 13.52 -11.91 -15.75
CA VAL A 37 13.56 -13.02 -16.69
C VAL A 37 12.15 -13.22 -17.23
N LEU A 38 11.94 -12.83 -18.50
CA LEU A 38 10.62 -12.81 -19.15
C LEU A 38 9.89 -14.16 -19.03
N LYS A 39 10.61 -15.27 -19.20
CA LYS A 39 10.06 -16.63 -19.08
C LYS A 39 9.44 -16.91 -17.70
N ILE A 40 9.99 -16.36 -16.62
CA ILE A 40 9.46 -16.55 -15.27
C ILE A 40 8.17 -15.77 -15.09
N LYS A 41 8.13 -14.54 -15.63
CA LYS A 41 6.91 -13.72 -15.60
C LYS A 41 5.77 -14.37 -16.38
N GLU A 42 6.07 -14.99 -17.51
CA GLU A 42 5.09 -15.74 -18.30
C GLU A 42 4.57 -16.96 -17.54
N VAL A 43 5.47 -17.77 -16.95
CA VAL A 43 5.07 -18.93 -16.14
C VAL A 43 4.25 -18.52 -14.92
N ASP A 44 4.65 -17.48 -14.20
CA ASP A 44 3.93 -16.95 -13.04
C ASP A 44 2.55 -16.38 -13.44
N LYS A 45 2.45 -15.72 -14.60
CA LYS A 45 1.19 -15.26 -15.16
C LYS A 45 0.25 -16.43 -15.48
N LEU A 46 0.74 -17.47 -16.16
CA LEU A 46 -0.06 -18.66 -16.49
C LEU A 46 -0.52 -19.40 -15.23
N ALA A 47 0.38 -19.59 -14.25
CA ALA A 47 0.03 -20.23 -12.98
C ALA A 47 -1.05 -19.45 -12.22
N LYS A 48 -1.00 -18.12 -12.24
CA LYS A 48 -2.05 -17.27 -11.65
C LYS A 48 -3.37 -17.39 -12.40
N GLN A 49 -3.35 -17.36 -13.73
CA GLN A 49 -4.55 -17.52 -14.55
C GLN A 49 -5.25 -18.86 -14.29
N GLU A 50 -4.51 -19.96 -14.21
CA GLU A 50 -5.07 -21.28 -13.87
C GLU A 50 -5.63 -21.32 -12.45
N ALA A 51 -4.92 -20.74 -11.47
CA ALA A 51 -5.38 -20.66 -10.09
C ALA A 51 -6.65 -19.83 -9.93
N ASP A 52 -6.85 -18.81 -10.77
CA ASP A 52 -8.05 -17.97 -10.79
C ASP A 52 -9.23 -18.67 -11.51
N SER A 53 -8.95 -19.45 -12.57
CA SER A 53 -9.95 -20.23 -13.33
C SER A 53 -10.51 -21.43 -12.54
N HIS A 54 -9.73 -22.00 -11.62
CA HIS A 54 -10.12 -23.17 -10.82
C HIS A 54 -10.07 -22.86 -9.31
N PRO A 55 -11.05 -22.11 -8.76
CA PRO A 55 -11.03 -21.69 -7.36
C PRO A 55 -11.24 -22.85 -6.36
N ALA A 56 -11.71 -24.01 -6.81
CA ALA A 56 -12.19 -25.09 -5.96
C ALA A 56 -11.41 -26.39 -6.19
N SER A 57 -10.57 -26.75 -5.20
CA SER A 57 -10.39 -28.12 -4.68
C SER A 57 -9.32 -28.15 -3.57
N ILE A 58 -8.33 -27.24 -3.60
CA ILE A 58 -7.21 -27.21 -2.63
C ILE A 58 -7.45 -26.22 -1.47
N GLN A 59 -8.39 -25.27 -1.63
CA GLN A 59 -8.61 -24.20 -0.64
C GLN A 59 -9.34 -24.65 0.64
N ASP A 60 -10.11 -25.74 0.59
CA ASP A 60 -10.87 -26.22 1.75
C ASP A 60 -10.00 -26.98 2.77
N SER A 61 -8.81 -27.44 2.37
CA SER A 61 -7.90 -28.22 3.23
C SER A 61 -6.64 -27.45 3.67
N LEU A 62 -6.38 -26.26 3.11
CA LEU A 62 -5.22 -25.45 3.44
C LEU A 62 -5.61 -24.20 4.24
N PRO A 63 -4.86 -23.86 5.31
CA PRO A 63 -5.09 -22.63 6.05
C PRO A 63 -5.03 -21.40 5.13
N GLN A 64 -6.10 -20.61 5.10
CA GLN A 64 -6.10 -19.36 4.33
C GLN A 64 -5.02 -18.42 4.88
N ARG A 65 -4.23 -17.85 3.97
CA ARG A 65 -3.22 -16.85 4.33
C ARG A 65 -3.93 -15.57 4.82
N LEU A 66 -3.61 -15.15 6.04
CA LEU A 66 -4.12 -13.91 6.64
C LEU A 66 -3.94 -12.69 5.72
N SER A 67 -2.82 -12.59 5.01
CA SER A 67 -2.57 -11.50 4.04
C SER A 67 -3.57 -11.50 2.88
N ARG A 68 -3.94 -12.68 2.36
CA ARG A 68 -4.91 -12.82 1.28
C ARG A 68 -6.32 -12.49 1.76
N VAL A 69 -6.67 -12.91 2.98
CA VAL A 69 -7.93 -12.52 3.62
C VAL A 69 -8.00 -10.99 3.75
N CYS A 70 -7.00 -10.35 4.39
CA CYS A 70 -6.95 -8.90 4.55
C CYS A 70 -6.99 -8.13 3.23
N GLN A 71 -6.29 -8.62 2.21
CA GLN A 71 -6.29 -7.99 0.89
C GLN A 71 -7.65 -8.10 0.20
N ASN A 72 -8.31 -9.25 0.30
CA ASN A 72 -9.65 -9.46 -0.22
C ASN A 72 -10.69 -8.61 0.53
N THR A 73 -10.61 -8.50 1.86
CA THR A 73 -11.48 -7.60 2.63
C THR A 73 -11.23 -6.15 2.25
N LYS A 74 -9.96 -5.74 2.09
CA LYS A 74 -9.61 -4.39 1.66
C LYS A 74 -10.14 -4.09 0.25
N GLN A 75 -10.01 -5.01 -0.69
CA GLN A 75 -10.55 -4.86 -2.05
C GLN A 75 -12.09 -4.79 -2.05
N LYS A 76 -12.76 -5.62 -1.26
CA LYS A 76 -14.23 -5.58 -1.10
C LYS A 76 -14.70 -4.28 -0.45
N ALA A 77 -13.98 -3.78 0.57
CA ALA A 77 -14.25 -2.51 1.21
C ALA A 77 -13.97 -1.30 0.27
N LEU A 78 -12.99 -1.41 -0.64
CA LEU A 78 -12.70 -0.40 -1.66
C LEU A 78 -13.69 -0.43 -2.83
N GLY A 79 -14.23 -1.61 -3.19
CA GLY A 79 -15.31 -1.73 -4.18
C GLY A 79 -16.63 -1.13 -3.70
N GLN A 80 -16.82 -1.05 -2.38
CA GLN A 80 -17.83 -0.22 -1.75
C GLN A 80 -17.30 1.21 -1.66
N ASN A 81 -17.24 1.91 -2.80
CA ASN A 81 -17.11 3.36 -2.80
C ASN A 81 -18.36 3.93 -2.11
N GLN A 82 -18.34 4.03 -0.78
CA GLN A 82 -18.96 5.16 -0.11
C GLN A 82 -18.30 6.38 -0.74
N ILE A 83 -18.98 6.95 -1.72
CA ILE A 83 -18.77 8.33 -2.13
C ILE A 83 -19.04 9.13 -0.86
N VAL A 84 -17.98 9.36 -0.08
CA VAL A 84 -18.00 10.41 0.91
C VAL A 84 -18.15 11.67 0.06
N GLU A 85 -19.36 12.23 0.06
CA GLU A 85 -19.68 13.51 -0.57
C GLU A 85 -18.48 14.45 -0.36
N PRO A 86 -17.73 14.80 -1.42
CA PRO A 86 -16.60 15.69 -1.26
C PRO A 86 -17.16 17.02 -0.79
N THR A 87 -16.88 17.38 0.46
CA THR A 87 -17.22 18.69 1.03
C THR A 87 -16.93 19.76 -0.03
N LYS A 88 -18.00 20.37 -0.54
CA LYS A 88 -18.10 21.10 -1.83
C LYS A 88 -17.22 22.36 -1.94
N ARG A 89 -15.89 22.21 -1.89
CA ARG A 89 -14.99 23.33 -2.19
C ARG A 89 -13.76 22.95 -3.01
N TYR A 90 -13.24 21.73 -2.87
CA TYR A 90 -12.13 21.24 -3.69
C TYR A 90 -12.26 19.72 -3.87
N PRO A 91 -12.55 19.20 -5.08
CA PRO A 91 -12.59 17.77 -5.32
C PRO A 91 -11.15 17.24 -5.39
N PHE A 92 -10.53 16.98 -4.24
CA PHE A 92 -9.29 16.21 -4.23
C PHE A 92 -9.64 14.77 -4.62
N LYS A 93 -9.41 14.40 -5.89
CA LYS A 93 -9.39 12.99 -6.28
C LYS A 93 -8.36 12.28 -5.40
N THR A 94 -8.82 11.31 -4.61
CA THR A 94 -8.00 10.33 -3.90
C THR A 94 -7.61 9.21 -4.85
N ASP A 95 -7.17 9.53 -6.07
CA ASP A 95 -6.62 8.49 -6.94
C ASP A 95 -5.17 8.22 -6.50
N PRO A 96 -4.84 7.01 -5.99
CA PRO A 96 -3.47 6.65 -5.65
C PRO A 96 -2.58 6.47 -6.89
N GLY A 97 -3.17 6.26 -8.07
CA GLY A 97 -2.46 5.91 -9.31
C GLY A 97 -1.60 7.04 -9.86
N SER A 98 -2.12 8.27 -9.92
CA SER A 98 -1.39 9.42 -10.50
C SER A 98 -0.16 9.85 -9.70
N MET A 99 -0.09 9.48 -8.42
CA MET A 99 1.02 9.85 -7.55
C MET A 99 2.29 9.03 -7.83
N HIS A 100 2.18 7.85 -8.45
CA HIS A 100 3.33 7.01 -8.81
C HIS A 100 4.14 7.60 -9.97
N GLU A 101 3.48 8.17 -10.97
CA GLU A 101 4.14 8.84 -12.11
C GLU A 101 4.79 10.16 -11.68
N VAL A 102 4.11 10.94 -10.83
CA VAL A 102 4.68 12.17 -10.24
C VAL A 102 5.89 11.85 -9.35
N ARG A 103 5.87 10.72 -8.64
CA ARG A 103 6.98 10.29 -7.77
C ARG A 103 8.25 9.91 -8.53
N ALA A 104 8.15 9.56 -9.81
CA ALA A 104 9.31 9.26 -10.64
C ALA A 104 10.04 10.51 -11.13
N THR A 105 9.34 11.65 -11.21
CA THR A 105 9.86 12.90 -11.79
C THR A 105 10.21 13.96 -10.75
N TRP A 106 9.61 13.91 -9.57
CA TRP A 106 9.79 14.92 -8.53
C TRP A 106 10.83 14.50 -7.49
N ASP A 107 11.48 15.48 -6.88
CA ASP A 107 12.39 15.23 -5.76
C ASP A 107 11.68 14.48 -4.62
N ARG A 108 12.39 13.52 -4.01
CA ARG A 108 11.84 12.66 -2.96
C ARG A 108 11.36 13.46 -1.75
N GLY A 109 12.01 14.58 -1.44
CA GLY A 109 11.63 15.47 -0.35
C GLY A 109 10.24 16.09 -0.60
N ILE A 110 9.99 16.57 -1.82
CA ILE A 110 8.71 17.18 -2.19
C ILE A 110 7.57 16.15 -2.15
N VAL A 111 7.82 14.93 -2.67
CA VAL A 111 6.83 13.86 -2.64
C VAL A 111 6.48 13.46 -1.20
N ASN A 112 7.49 13.33 -0.33
CA ASN A 112 7.26 13.01 1.08
C ASN A 112 6.47 14.11 1.79
N LEU A 113 6.78 15.39 1.53
CA LEU A 113 6.05 16.51 2.09
C LEU A 113 4.58 16.51 1.63
N LEU A 114 4.33 16.29 0.33
CA LEU A 114 2.98 16.14 -0.22
C LEU A 114 2.21 15.01 0.45
N PHE A 115 2.84 13.86 0.66
CA PHE A 115 2.23 12.73 1.33
C PHE A 115 1.88 13.06 2.80
N GLN A 116 2.78 13.72 3.52
CA GLN A 116 2.55 14.17 4.89
C GLN A 116 1.40 15.19 4.97
N LEU A 117 1.34 16.14 4.03
CA LEU A 117 0.25 17.11 3.94
C LEU A 117 -1.10 16.43 3.67
N ARG A 118 -1.15 15.51 2.69
CA ARG A 118 -2.40 14.80 2.35
C ARG A 118 -2.88 13.87 3.47
N SER A 119 -1.97 13.23 4.18
CA SER A 119 -2.30 12.32 5.30
C SER A 119 -2.50 13.05 6.64
N GLY A 120 -2.19 14.35 6.71
CA GLY A 120 -2.23 15.13 7.96
C GLY A 120 -1.13 14.76 8.96
N ASN A 121 -0.06 14.10 8.51
CA ASN A 121 1.10 13.69 9.32
C ASN A 121 2.30 14.63 9.14
N VAL A 122 2.03 15.89 8.85
CA VAL A 122 3.01 16.98 8.78
C VAL A 122 3.21 17.56 10.19
N PRO A 123 4.39 18.07 10.57
CA PRO A 123 4.67 18.62 11.90
C PRO A 123 3.97 19.97 12.19
N LEU A 124 2.65 20.00 12.09
CA LEU A 124 1.78 21.09 12.56
C LEU A 124 1.28 20.79 13.97
N ASN A 125 0.90 21.82 14.74
CA ASN A 125 0.57 21.68 16.16
C ASN A 125 -0.56 20.69 16.44
N MET A 126 -1.56 20.54 15.56
CA MET A 126 -2.59 19.50 15.72
C MET A 126 -2.01 18.08 15.66
N TYR A 127 -1.12 17.83 14.70
CA TYR A 127 -0.48 16.53 14.57
C TYR A 127 0.48 16.29 15.73
N LEU A 128 1.32 17.27 16.07
CA LEU A 128 2.26 17.19 17.18
C LEU A 128 1.55 16.97 18.51
N PHE A 129 0.42 17.63 18.75
CA PHE A 129 -0.41 17.40 19.94
C PHE A 129 -0.95 15.97 19.99
N ARG A 130 -1.46 15.46 18.85
CA ARG A 130 -1.95 14.07 18.74
C ARG A 130 -0.89 13.03 19.10
N ILE A 131 0.37 13.27 18.72
CA ILE A 131 1.50 12.39 19.07
C ILE A 131 2.21 12.80 20.37
N LYS A 132 1.61 13.68 21.17
CA LYS A 132 2.12 14.16 22.47
C LYS A 132 3.51 14.83 22.40
N ARG A 133 3.82 15.46 21.26
CA ARG A 133 5.05 16.24 21.03
C ARG A 133 4.85 17.76 21.11
N SER A 134 3.60 18.22 21.14
CA SER A 134 3.25 19.60 21.46
C SER A 134 2.24 19.62 22.61
N ALA A 135 2.34 20.63 23.48
CA ALA A 135 1.41 20.81 24.59
C ALA A 135 0.06 21.40 24.14
N ILE A 136 0.04 22.13 23.02
CA ILE A 136 -1.13 22.89 22.57
C ILE A 136 -1.38 22.63 21.08
N PRO A 137 -2.61 22.30 20.67
CA PRO A 137 -2.95 22.03 19.26
C PRO A 137 -3.17 23.28 18.39
N LEU A 138 -2.89 24.47 18.91
CA LEU A 138 -3.34 25.74 18.34
C LEU A 138 -2.25 26.42 17.50
N CYS A 139 -2.68 27.12 16.46
CA CYS A 139 -1.84 28.02 15.68
C CYS A 139 -1.39 29.19 16.56
N GLN A 140 -0.09 29.47 16.55
CA GLN A 140 0.50 30.52 17.38
C GLN A 140 -0.08 31.92 17.11
N TYR A 141 -0.56 32.16 15.88
CA TYR A 141 -1.00 33.49 15.43
C TYR A 141 -2.50 33.75 15.62
N CYS A 142 -3.36 32.79 15.27
CA CYS A 142 -4.82 32.99 15.31
C CYS A 142 -5.53 32.15 16.37
N LYS A 143 -4.78 31.34 17.15
CA LYS A 143 -5.27 30.48 18.23
C LYS A 143 -6.37 29.48 17.83
N ARG A 144 -6.51 29.17 16.55
CA ARG A 144 -7.37 28.07 16.05
C ARG A 144 -6.57 26.78 15.90
N PRO A 145 -7.20 25.60 15.92
CA PRO A 145 -6.55 24.32 15.65
C PRO A 145 -5.68 24.36 14.38
N GLU A 146 -4.37 24.09 14.52
CA GLU A 146 -3.43 24.14 13.41
C GLU A 146 -3.44 22.84 12.60
N THR A 147 -4.49 22.68 11.79
CA THR A 147 -4.61 21.57 10.82
C THR A 147 -3.95 21.92 9.49
N VAL A 148 -3.81 20.95 8.58
CA VAL A 148 -3.33 21.19 7.21
C VAL A 148 -4.24 22.17 6.46
N ALA A 149 -5.56 22.02 6.59
CA ALA A 149 -6.52 22.94 6.00
C ALA A 149 -6.38 24.35 6.57
N HIS A 150 -6.18 24.47 7.89
CA HIS A 150 -5.86 25.76 8.51
C HIS A 150 -4.59 26.35 7.91
N PHE A 151 -3.49 25.62 7.92
CA PHE A 151 -2.19 26.09 7.46
C PHE A 151 -2.21 26.55 6.00
N LEU A 152 -2.73 25.71 5.08
CA LEU A 152 -2.76 26.02 3.66
C LEU A 152 -3.79 27.09 3.31
N VAL A 153 -5.03 26.98 3.79
CA VAL A 153 -6.14 27.81 3.29
C VAL A 153 -6.40 29.00 4.21
N PHE A 154 -6.60 28.75 5.51
CA PHE A 154 -7.21 29.73 6.41
C PHE A 154 -6.22 30.54 7.25
N SER A 155 -4.94 30.16 7.28
CA SER A 155 -3.95 30.81 8.13
C SER A 155 -3.66 32.22 7.60
N PRO A 156 -3.84 33.27 8.43
CA PRO A 156 -3.60 34.66 8.03
C PRO A 156 -2.12 34.96 7.77
N ASN A 157 -1.22 34.18 8.37
CA ASN A 157 0.22 34.46 8.31
C ASN A 157 0.87 34.19 6.97
N TYR A 158 0.32 33.26 6.19
CA TYR A 158 0.88 32.87 4.89
C TYR A 158 0.13 33.53 3.73
N ARG A 159 -0.64 34.60 3.99
CA ARG A 159 -1.48 35.25 2.98
C ARG A 159 -0.65 35.84 1.84
N GLN A 160 0.52 36.40 2.13
CA GLN A 160 1.43 36.97 1.12
C GLN A 160 2.07 35.90 0.22
N GLN A 161 2.47 34.77 0.79
CA GLN A 161 3.03 33.65 0.03
C GLN A 161 1.96 33.01 -0.86
N LYS A 162 0.72 32.92 -0.37
CA LYS A 162 -0.42 32.44 -1.16
C LYS A 162 -0.75 33.34 -2.35
N THR A 163 -0.68 34.66 -2.18
CA THR A 163 -0.92 35.60 -3.29
C THR A 163 0.16 35.55 -4.38
N LYS A 164 1.37 35.06 -4.06
CA LYS A 164 2.46 34.86 -5.05
C LYS A 164 2.38 33.52 -5.80
N MET A 165 1.45 32.63 -5.43
CA MET A 165 1.25 31.33 -6.07
C MET A 165 0.15 31.34 -7.14
N HIS A 166 -0.47 32.50 -7.38
CA HIS A 166 -1.35 32.78 -8.53
C HIS A 166 -0.59 33.59 -9.56
#